data_AF-A0A137NXL5-F1
#
_entry.id   AF-A0A137NXL5-F1
#
_cell.length_a   1.000
_cell.length_b   1.000
_cell.length_c   1.000
_cell.angle_alpha   90.00
_cell.angle_beta   90.00
_cell.angle_gamma   90.00
#
_symmetry.space_group_name_H-M   'P 1'
#
loop_
_entity.id
_entity.type
_entity.pdbx_description
1 polymer ?
#
loop_
_entity_poly.entity_id
_entity_poly.type
_entity_poly.pdbx_seq_one_letter_code
_entity_poly.pdbx_strand_id
1 'polypeptide(L)' 'FPCTLCPKSFNRKNSLRRHLQLHSGVRPYSCTTCKRSFSRQDIYKRHCASRRCQRLTERES' A
#
# COMPACT_ATOMS: atom_id res chain seq x y z
N PHE A 1 -19.53 -7.21 3.93
CA PHE A 1 -18.56 -7.92 3.07
C PHE A 1 -17.63 -8.78 3.94
N PRO A 2 -17.90 -10.09 4.08
CA PRO A 2 -17.09 -10.99 4.89
C PRO A 2 -15.78 -11.38 4.19
N CYS A 3 -14.72 -11.60 4.98
CA CYS A 3 -13.49 -12.22 4.50
C CYS A 3 -13.66 -13.74 4.42
N THR A 4 -13.07 -14.36 3.40
CA THR A 4 -13.11 -15.83 3.20
C THR A 4 -11.97 -16.55 3.91
N LEU A 5 -10.96 -15.82 4.40
CA LEU A 5 -9.74 -16.37 5.00
C LEU A 5 -9.67 -16.17 6.52
N CYS A 6 -10.57 -15.36 7.08
CA CYS A 6 -10.67 -15.12 8.52
C CYS A 6 -12.08 -14.63 8.88
N PRO A 7 -12.48 -14.64 10.17
CA PRO A 7 -13.83 -14.25 10.59
C PRO A 7 -14.11 -12.74 10.52
N LYS A 8 -13.22 -11.93 9.93
CA LYS A 8 -13.42 -10.48 9.82
C LYS A 8 -14.43 -10.13 8.74
N SER A 9 -15.28 -9.16 9.01
CA SER A 9 -16.20 -8.57 8.05
C SER A 9 -16.01 -7.06 7.95
N PHE A 10 -16.28 -6.51 6.77
CA PHE A 10 -16.10 -5.10 6.45
C PHE A 10 -17.39 -4.49 5.93
N ASN A 11 -17.60 -3.22 6.25
CA ASN A 11 -18.75 -2.43 5.80
C ASN A 11 -18.66 -2.02 4.31
N ARG A 12 -17.48 -2.11 3.68
CA ARG A 12 -17.27 -1.74 2.27
C ARG A 12 -16.43 -2.77 1.51
N LYS A 13 -16.72 -2.97 0.22
CA LYS A 13 -16.00 -3.91 -0.66
C LYS A 13 -14.53 -3.55 -0.84
N ASN A 14 -14.21 -2.26 -0.94
CA ASN A 14 -12.82 -1.78 -1.05
C ASN A 14 -12.01 -2.08 0.23
N SER A 15 -12.62 -1.96 1.41
CA SER A 15 -12.01 -2.34 2.68
C SER A 15 -11.70 -3.84 2.73
N LEU A 16 -12.63 -4.69 2.29
CA LEU A 16 -12.39 -6.13 2.16
C LEU A 16 -11.26 -6.44 1.17
N ARG A 17 -11.28 -5.85 -0.04
CA ARG A 17 -10.24 -6.07 -1.06
C ARG A 17 -8.85 -5.71 -0.53
N ARG A 18 -8.73 -4.58 0.18
CA ARG A 18 -7.49 -4.16 0.84
C ARG A 18 -7.08 -5.11 1.96
N HIS A 19 -8.04 -5.61 2.73
CA HIS A 19 -7.76 -6.59 3.76
C HIS A 19 -7.23 -7.91 3.19
N LEU A 20 -7.77 -8.39 2.06
CA LEU A 20 -7.28 -9.60 1.39
C LEU A 20 -5.82 -9.52 0.94
N GLN A 21 -5.32 -8.31 0.62
CA GLN A 21 -3.89 -8.10 0.32
C GLN A 21 -2.98 -8.48 1.49
N LEU A 22 -3.47 -8.40 2.74
CA LEU A 22 -2.71 -8.83 3.92
C LEU A 22 -2.56 -10.35 3.97
N HIS A 23 -3.58 -11.09 3.56
CA HIS A 23 -3.53 -12.54 3.50
C HIS A 23 -2.62 -13.04 2.38
N SER A 24 -2.67 -12.41 1.21
CA SER A 24 -1.79 -12.79 0.10
C SER A 24 -0.33 -12.34 0.30
N GLY A 25 -0.04 -11.51 1.31
CA GLY A 25 1.28 -10.92 1.51
C GLY A 25 1.74 -9.98 0.39
N VAL A 26 0.87 -9.71 -0.60
CA VAL A 26 1.19 -8.90 -1.77
C VAL A 26 1.29 -7.44 -1.33
N ARG A 27 2.45 -6.85 -1.57
CA ARG A 27 2.75 -5.44 -1.27
C ARG A 27 3.11 -4.76 -2.58
N PRO A 28 2.11 -4.38 -3.39
CA PRO A 28 2.33 -3.94 -4.77
C PRO A 28 3.06 -2.59 -4.84
N TYR A 29 3.10 -1.83 -3.74
CA TYR A 29 3.77 -0.54 -3.69
C TYR A 29 5.10 -0.67 -2.97
N SER A 30 6.20 -0.72 -3.72
CA SER A 30 7.54 -0.80 -3.13
C SER A 30 8.33 0.47 -3.39
N CYS A 31 8.85 1.08 -2.33
CA CYS A 31 9.79 2.19 -2.46
C CYS A 31 11.14 1.63 -2.88
N THR A 32 11.62 2.03 -4.06
CA THR A 32 12.92 1.60 -4.55
C THR A 32 14.06 2.15 -3.68
N THR A 33 13.93 3.37 -3.14
CA THR A 33 14.95 4.07 -2.34
C THR A 33 15.27 3.36 -1.03
N CYS A 34 14.25 3.02 -0.23
CA CYS A 34 14.45 2.36 1.07
C CYS A 34 14.08 0.87 1.07
N LYS A 35 13.70 0.32 -0.09
CA LYS A 35 13.26 -1.07 -0.29
C LYS A 35 12.08 -1.50 0.61
N ARG A 36 11.33 -0.54 1.19
CA ARG A 36 10.10 -0.85 1.95
C ARG A 36 8.93 -1.10 1.01
N SER A 37 8.21 -2.18 1.27
CA SER A 37 6.97 -2.49 0.57
C SER A 37 5.73 -2.16 1.42
N PHE A 38 4.69 -1.68 0.75
CA PHE A 38 3.43 -1.23 1.34
C PHE A 38 2.27 -1.95 0.64
N SER A 39 1.28 -2.36 1.43
CA SER A 39 0.03 -2.94 0.91
C SER A 39 -0.97 -1.89 0.43
N ARG A 40 -0.65 -0.61 0.60
CA ARG A 40 -1.56 0.53 0.43
C ARG A 40 -0.90 1.70 -0.28
N GLN A 41 -1.58 2.20 -1.31
CA GLN A 41 -1.10 3.33 -2.11
C GLN A 41 -1.02 4.63 -1.31
N ASP A 42 -1.99 4.91 -0.44
CA ASP A 42 -2.03 6.12 0.38
C ASP A 42 -0.84 6.17 1.36
N ILE A 43 -0.50 5.01 1.94
CA ILE A 43 0.64 4.87 2.84
C ILE A 43 1.96 5.00 2.07
N TYR A 44 2.06 4.38 0.89
CA TYR A 44 3.19 4.52 -0.02
C TYR A 44 3.40 5.98 -0.46
N LYS A 45 2.35 6.67 -0.89
CA LYS A 45 2.43 8.09 -1.31
C LYS A 45 2.93 8.99 -0.18
N ARG A 46 2.38 8.84 1.03
CA ARG A 46 2.84 9.58 2.21
C ARG A 46 4.29 9.26 2.55
N HIS A 47 4.70 8.00 2.38
CA HIS A 47 6.08 7.58 2.58
C HIS A 47 7.03 8.22 1.54
N CYS A 48 6.67 8.20 0.25
CA CYS A 48 7.46 8.80 -0.83
C CYS A 48 7.50 10.33 -0.76
N ALA A 49 6.45 10.97 -0.26
CA ALA A 49 6.43 12.40 0.01
C ALA A 49 7.39 12.82 1.14
N SER A 50 7.88 11.86 1.94
CA SER A 50 8.91 12.13 2.94
C SER A 50 10.25 12.38 2.26
N ARG A 51 10.94 13.45 2.67
CA ARG A 51 12.31 13.78 2.23
C ARG A 51 13.31 12.63 2.40
N ARG A 52 13.05 11.73 3.35
CA ARG A 52 13.88 10.55 3.63
C ARG A 52 13.86 9.49 2.51
N CYS A 53 12.87 9.52 1.61
CA CYS A 53 12.70 8.51 0.56
C CYS A 53 12.42 9.09 -0.83
N GLN A 54 12.62 10.39 -1.03
CA GLN A 54 12.57 11.02 -2.36
C GLN A 54 13.62 10.39 -3.29
N ARG A 55 13.15 9.72 -4.34
CA ARG A 55 13.87 9.62 -5.61
C ARG A 55 13.20 10.61 -6.54
N LEU A 56 13.89 11.72 -6.77
CA LEU A 56 13.85 12.56 -7.97
C LEU A 56 12.54 12.50 -8.77
N THR A 57 11.60 13.41 -8.48
CA THR A 57 10.99 14.14 -9.60
C THR A 57 11.99 15.23 -9.97
N GLU A 58 13.08 14.85 -10.64
CA GLU A 58 13.85 15.84 -11.37
C GLU A 58 12.95 16.37 -12.48
N ARG A 59 12.68 17.68 -12.36
CA ARG A 59 12.45 18.65 -13.44
C ARG A 59 11.93 18.05 -14.75
N GLU A 60 10.64 18.20 -14.98
CA GLU A 60 10.20 18.47 -16.35
C GLU A 60 10.24 20.00 -16.52
N SER A 61 11.26 20.43 -17.29
CA SER A 61 11.42 21.70 -18.02
C SER A 61 11.49 23.02 -17.24
#